data_AF-A0A0L0CZX3-F1
#
_entry.id   AF-A0A0L0CZX3-F1
#
_cell.length_a   1.000
_cell.length_b   1.000
_cell.length_c   1.000
_cell.angle_alpha   90.00
_cell.angle_beta   90.00
_cell.angle_gamma   90.00
#
_symmetry.space_group_name_H-M   'P 1'
#
loop_
_entity.id
_entity.type
_entity.pdbx_description
1 polymer ?
#
loop_
_entity_poly.entity_id
_entity_poly.type
_entity_poly.pdbx_seq_one_letter_code
_entity_poly.pdbx_strand_id
1 'polypeptide(L)'
;MLDLTHMNIKSIIYPLMIEAFFIPKIDLSNNSISEGYNGKGTLNFLYNLRELCLNNNKLKNFIFLMKNLYNLKLLEKLDVSNNHLVDMEQDLDQYEFVILPSLKYINISNTNIALLLNEKYKHKNILNTYNIVRHNNTVEYYNIPYRISEYNI
;
A
#
# COMPACT_ATOMS: atom_id res chain seq x y z
N MET A 1 -4.15 -2.10 -18.70
CA MET A 1 -3.51 -2.74 -17.52
C MET A 1 -2.17 -3.27 -17.99
N LEU A 2 -1.12 -3.07 -17.21
CA LEU A 2 0.22 -3.62 -17.46
C LEU A 2 0.48 -4.72 -16.43
N ASP A 3 0.68 -5.94 -16.90
CA ASP A 3 1.01 -7.11 -16.07
C ASP A 3 2.52 -7.34 -16.11
N LEU A 4 3.16 -7.27 -14.95
CA LEU A 4 4.58 -7.49 -14.73
C LEU A 4 4.81 -8.56 -13.66
N THR A 5 3.85 -9.47 -13.49
CA THR A 5 3.93 -10.50 -12.47
C THR A 5 5.03 -11.52 -12.78
N HIS A 6 5.68 -12.06 -11.74
CA HIS A 6 6.68 -13.12 -11.86
C HIS A 6 7.91 -12.79 -12.74
N MET A 7 8.22 -11.51 -12.96
CA MET A 7 9.32 -11.07 -13.82
C MET A 7 10.67 -10.95 -13.11
N ASN A 8 10.76 -11.36 -11.83
CA ASN A 8 11.95 -11.22 -11.00
C ASN A 8 12.45 -9.76 -10.91
N ILE A 9 11.52 -8.80 -10.95
CA ILE A 9 11.82 -7.37 -10.85
C ILE A 9 12.30 -7.08 -9.43
N LYS A 10 13.46 -6.45 -9.31
CA LYS A 10 14.04 -6.03 -8.01
C LYS A 10 13.84 -4.55 -7.73
N SER A 11 13.67 -3.76 -8.78
CA SER A 11 13.57 -2.31 -8.69
C SER A 11 12.84 -1.74 -9.89
N ILE A 12 12.06 -0.70 -9.65
CA ILE A 12 11.36 0.08 -10.66
C ILE A 12 12.10 1.39 -10.82
N ILE A 13 12.69 1.62 -11.99
CA ILE A 13 13.64 2.71 -12.20
C ILE A 13 13.09 3.66 -13.26
N TYR A 14 12.99 4.94 -12.91
CA TYR A 14 12.82 5.99 -13.90
C TYR A 14 14.16 6.23 -14.63
N PRO A 15 14.19 6.38 -15.97
CA PRO A 15 13.07 6.50 -16.90
C PRO A 15 12.62 5.20 -17.58
N LEU A 16 13.11 4.02 -17.18
CA LEU A 16 12.80 2.74 -17.87
C LEU A 16 11.30 2.40 -17.91
N MET A 17 10.50 2.96 -17.00
CA MET A 17 9.05 2.80 -16.96
C MET A 17 8.28 4.06 -17.42
N ILE A 18 8.93 4.98 -18.15
CA ILE A 18 8.27 6.21 -18.63
C ILE A 18 7.04 5.89 -19.51
N GLU A 19 7.07 4.81 -20.28
CA GLU A 19 5.92 4.40 -21.11
C GLU A 19 4.72 3.94 -20.27
N ALA A 20 4.97 3.46 -19.04
CA ALA A 20 3.93 3.08 -18.11
C ALA A 20 3.21 4.31 -17.49
N PHE A 21 3.67 5.54 -17.77
CA PHE A 21 3.11 6.79 -17.22
C PHE A 21 1.61 6.95 -17.48
N PHE A 22 1.10 6.43 -18.59
CA PHE A 22 -0.32 6.51 -18.95
C PHE A 22 -1.14 5.30 -18.50
N ILE A 23 -0.50 4.31 -17.88
CA ILE A 23 -1.15 3.06 -17.50
C ILE A 23 -1.88 3.25 -16.16
N PRO A 24 -3.22 3.10 -16.11
CA PRO A 24 -3.99 3.31 -14.89
C PRO A 24 -3.92 2.12 -13.92
N LYS A 25 -3.47 0.95 -14.37
CA LYS A 25 -3.37 -0.26 -13.56
C LYS A 25 -2.10 -1.03 -13.87
N ILE A 26 -1.28 -1.26 -12.84
CA ILE A 26 -0.05 -2.04 -12.94
C ILE A 26 -0.08 -3.15 -11.90
N ASP A 27 0.19 -4.37 -12.34
CA ASP A 27 0.39 -5.52 -11.47
C ASP A 27 1.88 -5.88 -11.43
N LEU A 28 2.49 -5.75 -10.25
CA LEU A 28 3.90 -6.06 -9.96
C LEU A 28 4.00 -7.17 -8.90
N SER A 29 2.93 -7.96 -8.73
CA SER A 29 2.90 -9.02 -7.75
C SER A 29 3.92 -10.13 -8.05
N ASN A 30 4.34 -10.85 -7.01
CA ASN A 30 5.26 -12.00 -7.13
C ASN A 30 6.61 -11.64 -7.77
N ASN A 31 7.22 -10.56 -7.29
CA ASN A 31 8.54 -10.10 -7.71
C ASN A 31 9.51 -10.10 -6.51
N SER A 32 10.63 -9.40 -6.62
CA SER A 32 11.60 -9.21 -5.53
C SER A 32 11.80 -7.73 -5.22
N ILE A 33 10.75 -6.93 -5.37
CA ILE A 33 10.80 -5.49 -5.16
C ILE A 33 10.95 -5.22 -3.66
N SER A 34 11.97 -4.45 -3.32
CA SER A 34 12.14 -3.86 -1.99
C SER A 34 12.10 -2.35 -2.12
N GLU A 35 11.67 -1.68 -1.06
CA GLU A 35 11.67 -0.23 -1.02
C GLU A 35 13.10 0.33 -0.91
N GLY A 36 13.43 1.31 -1.76
CA GLY A 36 14.76 1.93 -1.81
C GLY A 36 14.70 3.45 -1.68
N TYR A 37 15.47 4.01 -0.74
CA TYR A 37 15.65 5.45 -0.47
C TYR A 37 16.48 6.21 -1.52
N ASN A 38 16.97 5.50 -2.53
CA ASN A 38 17.93 6.01 -3.52
C ASN A 38 17.30 6.31 -4.90
N GLY A 39 15.97 6.43 -5.00
CA GLY A 39 15.28 6.62 -6.28
C GLY A 39 15.10 5.33 -7.10
N LYS A 40 15.63 4.19 -6.63
CA LYS A 40 15.34 2.87 -7.20
C LYS A 40 14.10 2.30 -6.52
N GLY A 41 13.09 1.91 -7.31
CA GLY A 41 11.81 1.43 -6.80
C GLY A 41 10.75 2.52 -6.60
N THR A 42 11.01 3.77 -7.00
CA THR A 42 10.06 4.87 -6.80
C THR A 42 9.01 4.88 -7.90
N LEU A 43 7.76 4.60 -7.54
CA LEU A 43 6.60 4.67 -8.44
C LEU A 43 6.03 6.09 -8.54
N ASN A 44 6.62 7.07 -7.84
CA ASN A 44 6.11 8.43 -7.67
C ASN A 44 5.88 9.24 -8.96
N PHE A 45 6.41 8.79 -10.11
CA PHE A 45 6.23 9.44 -11.41
C PHE A 45 5.01 8.92 -12.19
N LEU A 46 4.34 7.86 -11.71
CA LEU A 46 3.19 7.26 -12.38
C LEU A 46 1.88 7.95 -11.98
N TYR A 47 1.79 9.27 -12.17
CA TYR A 47 0.70 10.10 -11.62
C TYR A 47 -0.72 9.69 -12.06
N ASN A 48 -0.86 8.94 -13.16
CA ASN A 48 -2.14 8.43 -13.65
C ASN A 48 -2.56 7.08 -13.05
N LEU A 49 -1.72 6.48 -12.21
CA LEU A 49 -1.98 5.16 -11.64
C LEU A 49 -3.17 5.21 -10.67
N ARG A 50 -4.13 4.31 -10.88
CA ARG A 50 -5.33 4.12 -10.06
C ARG A 50 -5.32 2.82 -9.27
N GLU A 51 -4.74 1.77 -9.83
CA GLU A 51 -4.61 0.45 -9.18
C GLU A 51 -3.16 -0.05 -9.24
N LEU A 52 -2.64 -0.46 -8.09
CA LEU A 52 -1.27 -0.97 -7.95
C LEU A 52 -1.27 -2.25 -7.12
N CYS A 53 -0.81 -3.36 -7.71
CA CYS A 53 -0.60 -4.63 -7.00
C CYS A 53 0.90 -4.84 -6.75
N LEU A 54 1.29 -4.97 -5.49
CA LEU A 54 2.65 -5.20 -4.99
C LEU A 54 2.70 -6.41 -4.04
N ASN A 55 1.66 -7.23 -3.99
CA ASN A 55 1.61 -8.40 -3.12
C ASN A 55 2.71 -9.41 -3.45
N ASN A 56 3.18 -10.16 -2.44
CA ASN A 56 4.28 -11.12 -2.56
C ASN A 56 5.56 -10.48 -3.10
N ASN A 57 6.04 -9.44 -2.42
CA ASN A 57 7.33 -8.79 -2.69
C ASN A 57 8.20 -8.79 -1.42
N LYS A 58 9.22 -7.94 -1.36
CA LYS A 58 10.14 -7.83 -0.22
C LYS A 58 10.02 -6.47 0.46
N LEU A 59 8.80 -5.93 0.54
CA LEU A 59 8.57 -4.63 1.17
C LEU A 59 8.71 -4.73 2.69
N LYS A 60 9.49 -3.85 3.33
CA LYS A 60 9.80 -3.89 4.77
C LYS A 60 9.40 -2.67 5.59
N ASN A 61 8.97 -1.58 4.95
CA ASN A 61 8.68 -0.33 5.64
C ASN A 61 7.48 0.41 5.02
N PHE A 62 6.36 0.40 5.72
CA PHE A 62 5.08 0.95 5.30
C PHE A 62 5.15 2.46 5.16
N ILE A 63 5.77 3.14 6.12
CA ILE A 63 5.92 4.60 6.09
C ILE A 63 6.73 5.01 4.87
N PHE A 64 7.83 4.31 4.63
CA PHE A 64 8.68 4.57 3.48
C PHE A 64 7.95 4.25 2.17
N LEU A 65 7.20 3.14 2.10
CA LEU A 65 6.32 2.87 0.96
C LEU A 65 5.36 4.03 0.70
N MET A 66 4.60 4.47 1.71
CA MET A 66 3.65 5.58 1.59
C MET A 66 4.34 6.89 1.15
N LYS A 67 5.56 7.15 1.64
CA LYS A 67 6.39 8.27 1.17
C LYS A 67 6.78 8.14 -0.31
N ASN A 68 6.99 6.95 -0.84
CA ASN A 68 7.26 6.76 -2.28
C ASN A 68 6.01 6.86 -3.15
N LEU A 69 4.83 6.69 -2.57
CA LEU A 69 3.57 6.79 -3.29
C LEU A 69 2.95 8.20 -3.20
N TYR A 70 3.59 9.15 -2.50
CA TYR A 70 3.01 10.45 -2.16
C TYR A 70 2.47 11.27 -3.34
N ASN A 71 3.04 11.09 -4.52
CA ASN A 71 2.65 11.76 -5.76
C ASN A 71 1.52 11.05 -6.52
N LEU A 72 1.15 9.83 -6.13
CA LEU A 72 0.10 9.05 -6.77
C LEU A 72 -1.28 9.51 -6.29
N LYS A 73 -1.62 10.77 -6.61
CA LYS A 73 -2.85 11.42 -6.14
C LYS A 73 -4.13 10.76 -6.67
N LEU A 74 -4.03 10.00 -7.76
CA LEU A 74 -5.13 9.25 -8.36
C LEU A 74 -5.21 7.78 -7.92
N LEU A 75 -4.29 7.30 -7.06
CA LEU A 75 -4.29 5.91 -6.62
C LEU A 75 -5.52 5.63 -5.76
N GLU A 76 -6.33 4.67 -6.20
CA GLU A 76 -7.58 4.27 -5.55
C GLU A 76 -7.45 2.94 -4.81
N LYS A 77 -6.65 2.01 -5.35
CA LYS A 77 -6.44 0.68 -4.78
C LYS A 77 -4.96 0.33 -4.72
N LEU A 78 -4.53 -0.17 -3.57
CA LEU A 78 -3.18 -0.63 -3.33
C LEU A 78 -3.19 -2.02 -2.69
N ASP A 79 -2.63 -3.03 -3.34
CA ASP A 79 -2.41 -4.33 -2.69
C ASP A 79 -0.94 -4.48 -2.32
N VAL A 80 -0.66 -4.60 -1.02
CA VAL A 80 0.69 -4.82 -0.48
C VAL A 80 0.73 -6.05 0.43
N SER A 81 -0.26 -6.92 0.32
CA SER A 81 -0.37 -8.14 1.11
C SER A 81 0.85 -9.05 0.94
N ASN A 82 1.09 -9.91 1.93
CA ASN A 82 2.22 -10.85 1.90
C ASN A 82 3.58 -10.12 1.73
N ASN A 83 3.79 -9.08 2.53
CA ASN A 83 5.04 -8.34 2.67
C ASN A 83 5.37 -8.14 4.17
N HIS A 84 6.56 -7.64 4.50
CA HIS A 84 7.02 -7.45 5.88
C HIS A 84 7.02 -5.97 6.32
N LEU A 85 5.91 -5.28 6.11
CA LEU A 85 5.82 -3.81 6.07
C LEU A 85 6.24 -3.02 7.33
N VAL A 86 6.45 -3.60 8.50
CA VAL A 86 6.80 -2.84 9.71
C VAL A 86 8.00 -3.49 10.42
N ASP A 87 8.60 -2.82 11.39
CA ASP A 87 9.39 -3.49 12.43
C ASP A 87 8.51 -3.56 13.68
N MET A 88 8.33 -4.73 14.29
CA MET A 88 7.32 -4.97 15.33
C MET A 88 7.54 -4.12 16.60
N GLU A 89 8.74 -3.56 16.76
CA GLU A 89 9.08 -2.64 17.85
C GLU A 89 8.57 -1.20 17.61
N GLN A 90 8.04 -0.91 16.43
CA GLN A 90 7.58 0.42 16.06
C GLN A 90 6.24 0.80 16.72
N ASP A 91 6.17 2.05 17.19
CA ASP A 91 4.94 2.65 17.72
C ASP A 91 4.19 3.39 16.61
N LEU A 92 3.07 2.80 16.15
CA LEU A 92 2.27 3.37 15.08
C LEU A 92 1.69 4.76 15.40
N ASP A 93 1.62 5.12 16.69
CA ASP A 93 1.10 6.41 17.14
C ASP A 93 2.07 7.56 16.88
N GLN A 94 3.34 7.25 16.61
CA GLN A 94 4.36 8.25 16.30
C GLN A 94 4.49 8.51 14.80
N TYR A 95 3.76 7.77 13.94
CA TYR A 95 3.84 7.95 12.51
C TYR A 95 2.76 8.85 11.95
N GLU A 96 3.21 9.88 11.26
CA GLU A 96 2.39 10.64 10.33
C GLU A 96 2.45 9.93 8.95
N PHE A 97 1.35 9.25 8.59
CA PHE A 97 1.26 8.62 7.28
C PHE A 97 1.06 9.69 6.19
N VAL A 98 1.71 9.47 5.06
CA VAL A 98 1.34 10.19 3.84
C VAL A 98 -0.08 9.78 3.46
N ILE A 99 -1.00 10.74 3.43
CA ILE A 99 -2.38 10.51 3.01
C ILE A 99 -2.44 10.57 1.48
N LEU A 100 -2.93 9.50 0.87
CA LEU A 100 -3.21 9.43 -0.55
C LEU A 100 -4.68 9.83 -0.75
N PRO A 101 -4.97 11.00 -1.36
CA PRO A 101 -6.30 11.61 -1.28
C PRO A 101 -7.40 10.77 -1.94
N SER A 102 -7.07 10.02 -2.99
CA SER A 102 -8.03 9.17 -3.72
C SER A 102 -8.04 7.73 -3.25
N LEU A 103 -7.21 7.34 -2.27
CA LEU A 103 -7.07 5.94 -1.87
C LEU A 103 -8.33 5.49 -1.14
N LYS A 104 -9.01 4.52 -1.73
CA LYS A 104 -10.25 3.94 -1.21
C LYS A 104 -10.02 2.60 -0.52
N TYR A 105 -8.99 1.88 -0.97
CA TYR A 105 -8.73 0.51 -0.57
C TYR A 105 -7.23 0.26 -0.46
N ILE A 106 -6.80 -0.38 0.62
CA ILE A 106 -5.49 -1.01 0.70
C ILE A 106 -5.60 -2.38 1.35
N ASN A 107 -4.99 -3.38 0.72
CA ASN A 107 -4.87 -4.72 1.28
C ASN A 107 -3.51 -4.87 1.96
N ILE A 108 -3.49 -4.97 3.30
CA ILE A 108 -2.29 -5.27 4.09
C ILE A 108 -2.34 -6.67 4.72
N SER A 109 -3.17 -7.58 4.21
CA SER A 109 -3.26 -8.94 4.73
C SER A 109 -1.92 -9.68 4.72
N ASN A 110 -1.73 -10.59 5.68
CA ASN A 110 -0.49 -11.35 5.83
C ASN A 110 0.77 -10.46 5.89
N THR A 111 0.65 -9.30 6.53
CA THR A 111 1.78 -8.44 6.87
C THR A 111 1.89 -8.35 8.38
N ASN A 112 3.07 -7.96 8.85
CA ASN A 112 3.27 -7.79 10.29
C ASN A 112 2.64 -6.49 10.83
N ILE A 113 2.35 -5.48 9.99
CA ILE A 113 1.48 -4.36 10.39
C ILE A 113 0.05 -4.82 10.66
N ALA A 114 -0.50 -5.74 9.85
CA ALA A 114 -1.81 -6.32 10.11
C ALA A 114 -1.84 -7.07 11.45
N LEU A 115 -0.77 -7.82 11.77
CA LEU A 115 -0.62 -8.47 13.08
C LEU A 115 -0.65 -7.42 14.21
N LEU A 116 0.16 -6.37 14.11
CA LEU A 116 0.24 -5.30 15.10
C LEU A 116 -1.12 -4.59 15.30
N LEU A 117 -1.88 -4.40 14.23
CA LEU A 117 -3.23 -3.80 14.26
C LEU A 117 -4.30 -4.71 14.87
N ASN A 118 -4.13 -6.02 14.76
CA ASN A 118 -5.02 -7.03 15.33
C ASN A 118 -4.67 -7.38 16.78
N GLU A 119 -3.45 -7.07 17.21
CA GLU A 119 -2.99 -7.30 18.59
C GLU A 119 -2.96 -5.98 19.39
N LYS A 120 -1.87 -5.21 19.27
CA LYS A 120 -1.62 -4.00 20.07
C LYS A 120 -2.67 -2.92 19.84
N TYR A 121 -3.08 -2.69 18.59
CA TYR A 121 -4.04 -1.65 18.23
C TYR A 121 -5.45 -2.16 17.98
N LYS A 122 -5.82 -3.35 18.47
CA LYS A 122 -7.15 -3.96 18.25
C LYS A 122 -8.34 -3.09 18.66
N HIS A 123 -8.11 -2.18 19.60
CA HIS A 123 -9.10 -1.24 20.12
C HIS A 123 -9.23 0.04 19.27
N LYS A 124 -8.32 0.27 18.31
CA LYS A 124 -8.36 1.42 17.40
C LYS A 124 -9.11 1.04 16.13
N ASN A 125 -10.18 1.78 15.84
CA ASN A 125 -10.93 1.65 14.58
C ASN A 125 -10.50 2.67 13.53
N ILE A 126 -9.64 3.62 13.94
CA ILE A 126 -9.07 4.65 13.09
C ILE A 126 -7.57 4.70 13.37
N LEU A 127 -6.77 4.73 12.32
CA LEU A 127 -5.35 5.05 12.39
C LEU A 127 -5.08 6.23 11.47
N ASN A 128 -4.66 7.35 12.07
CA ASN A 128 -4.59 8.64 11.40
C ASN A 128 -5.95 9.04 10.81
N THR A 129 -6.10 9.13 9.49
CA THR A 129 -7.36 9.46 8.80
C THR A 129 -8.07 8.26 8.18
N TYR A 130 -7.49 7.07 8.33
CA TYR A 130 -8.03 5.87 7.71
C TYR A 130 -8.80 5.02 8.71
N ASN A 131 -10.01 4.60 8.33
CA ASN A 131 -10.77 3.57 9.05
C ASN A 131 -10.07 2.22 8.89
N ILE A 132 -9.89 1.51 10.00
CA ILE A 132 -9.36 0.15 10.03
C ILE A 132 -10.53 -0.82 9.97
N VAL A 133 -10.67 -1.52 8.86
CA VAL A 133 -11.64 -2.62 8.74
C VAL A 133 -10.86 -3.93 8.90
N ARG A 134 -11.29 -4.73 9.87
CA ARG A 134 -10.69 -6.04 10.16
C ARG A 134 -11.62 -7.12 9.64
N HIS A 135 -11.14 -7.94 8.73
CA HIS A 135 -11.77 -9.22 8.39
C HIS A 135 -10.88 -10.35 8.94
N ASN A 136 -11.40 -11.58 9.00
CA ASN A 136 -10.60 -12.73 9.39
C ASN A 136 -9.37 -12.84 8.46
N ASN A 137 -8.18 -12.56 9.01
CA ASN A 137 -6.86 -12.53 8.38
C ASN A 137 -6.56 -11.35 7.43
N THR A 138 -7.42 -10.34 7.30
CA THR A 138 -7.12 -9.14 6.50
C THR A 138 -7.42 -7.86 7.27
N VAL A 139 -6.57 -6.85 7.07
CA VAL A 139 -6.83 -5.48 7.54
C VAL A 139 -6.86 -4.59 6.31
N GLU A 140 -7.89 -3.76 6.22
CA GLU A 140 -8.12 -2.85 5.10
C GLU A 140 -8.27 -1.43 5.62
N TYR A 141 -7.83 -0.45 4.82
CA TYR A 141 -7.99 0.97 5.13
C TYR A 141 -8.94 1.66 4.16
N TYR A 142 -9.85 2.48 4.71
CA TYR A 142 -10.77 3.33 3.95
C TYR A 142 -10.64 4.79 4.38
N ASN A 143 -10.59 5.70 3.41
CA ASN A 143 -10.57 7.15 3.68
C ASN A 143 -11.98 7.65 4.05
N ILE A 144 -12.09 8.55 5.03
CA ILE A 144 -13.36 9.11 5.51
C ILE A 144 -13.83 10.22 4.54
N PRO A 145 -15.12 10.28 4.14
CA PRO A 145 -16.25 9.54 4.69
C PRO A 145 -16.83 8.57 3.67
N TYR A 146 -16.28 7.35 3.58
CA TYR A 146 -17.12 6.24 3.13
C TYR A 146 -18.12 5.96 4.25
N ARG A 147 -19.36 6.47 4.10
CA ARG A 147 -20.52 5.95 4.84
C ARG A 147 -20.52 4.45 4.58
N ILE A 148 -20.34 3.65 5.63
CA ILE A 148 -20.82 2.28 5.63
C ILE A 148 -22.32 2.45 5.44
N SER A 149 -22.80 2.28 4.21
CA SER A 149 -24.23 2.19 3.96
C SER A 149 -24.72 1.01 4.79
N GLU A 150 -25.61 1.31 5.71
CA GLU A 150 -26.35 0.38 6.55
C GLU A 150 -27.05 -0.67 5.69
N TYR A 151 -26.37 -1.78 5.38
CA TYR A 151 -26.91 -3.01 4.80
C TYR A 151 -25.90 -4.12 5.17
N ASN A 152 -26.18 -5.14 5.98
CA ASN A 152 -27.42 -5.70 6.47
C ASN A 152 -27.18 -6.29 7.88
N ILE A 153 -28.31 -6.43 8.58
CA ILE A 153 -28.57 -7.13 9.85
C ILE A 153 -27.89 -8.52 9.88
#